data_AF-A0A7W7SXZ9-F1
#
_entry.id   AF-A0A7W7SXZ9-F1
#
_cell.length_a   1.000
_cell.length_b   1.000
_cell.length_c   1.000
_cell.angle_alpha   90.00
_cell.angle_beta   90.00
_cell.angle_gamma   90.00
#
_symmetry.space_group_name_H-M   'P 1'
#
loop_
_entity.id
_entity.type
_entity.pdbx_description
1 polymer ?
#
loop_
_entity_poly.entity_id
_entity_poly.type
_entity_poly.pdbx_seq_one_letter_code
_entity_poly.pdbx_strand_id
1 'polypeptide(L)'
;MADVASHRLPRARTSDHLGVHSQGLRTEIPEDLYRRDARAVATLEVWYDQMPENDFGPGDPAIIVGTEAEPAALVDRVSAKSATQPCPSIVSMYVAGDPYGHPSLNAGIGAERAYVRIGSRTSIRTVGDADAVGETTYDFQGHGEPIPRRHEVPLAIVREVLAAYMHHDGTIPEDFADLHVTL
;
A
#
# COMPACT_ATOMS: atom_id res chain seq x y z
N MET A 1 50.93 -19.89 -34.38
CA MET A 1 50.53 -18.71 -35.17
C MET A 1 49.79 -19.20 -36.39
N ALA A 2 48.59 -18.66 -36.61
CA ALA A 2 47.68 -18.79 -37.76
C ALA A 2 47.21 -20.22 -38.13
N ASP A 3 45.89 -20.46 -38.04
CA ASP A 3 45.01 -20.47 -39.22
C ASP A 3 43.56 -20.72 -38.77
N VAL A 4 42.63 -19.81 -39.06
CA VAL A 4 41.19 -20.14 -39.05
C VAL A 4 40.55 -19.48 -40.26
N ALA A 5 40.07 -20.35 -41.13
CA ALA A 5 39.56 -20.09 -42.45
C ALA A 5 38.30 -19.23 -42.48
N SER A 6 38.25 -18.36 -43.50
CA SER A 6 37.05 -17.75 -44.05
C SER A 6 36.05 -18.81 -44.51
N HIS A 7 34.75 -18.59 -44.26
CA HIS A 7 33.70 -19.08 -45.15
C HIS A 7 32.55 -18.07 -45.30
N ARG A 8 32.09 -17.98 -46.55
CA ARG A 8 31.26 -16.96 -47.16
C ARG A 8 29.78 -17.07 -46.74
N LEU A 9 29.11 -15.91 -46.75
CA LEU A 9 27.65 -15.76 -46.79
C LEU A 9 27.04 -16.29 -48.10
N PRO A 10 25.75 -16.63 -48.07
CA PRO A 10 24.85 -16.22 -49.16
C PRO A 10 23.63 -15.41 -48.66
N ARG A 11 23.24 -14.42 -49.48
CA ARG A 11 22.02 -13.61 -49.36
C ARG A 11 20.82 -14.31 -50.02
N ALA A 12 19.62 -14.16 -49.43
CA ALA A 12 18.46 -13.42 -49.99
C ALA A 12 17.07 -14.01 -49.62
N ARG A 13 16.18 -13.09 -49.19
CA ARG A 13 14.69 -12.93 -49.30
C ARG A 13 13.85 -14.18 -49.63
N THR A 14 12.69 -14.43 -49.01
CA THR A 14 11.46 -13.60 -49.04
C THR A 14 10.50 -13.95 -47.89
N SER A 15 9.63 -12.99 -47.58
CA SER A 15 8.50 -13.04 -46.64
C SER A 15 7.54 -14.22 -46.86
N ASP A 16 6.98 -14.73 -45.77
CA ASP A 16 5.58 -15.13 -45.71
C ASP A 16 5.00 -14.77 -44.34
N HIS A 17 3.89 -14.04 -44.38
CA HIS A 17 3.06 -13.69 -43.23
C HIS A 17 2.23 -14.90 -42.80
N LEU A 18 2.40 -15.36 -41.57
CA LEU A 18 1.34 -16.02 -40.82
C LEU A 18 1.38 -15.51 -39.38
N GLY A 19 0.37 -14.71 -39.04
CA GLY A 19 0.12 -14.25 -37.69
C GLY A 19 -0.21 -15.41 -36.76
N VAL A 20 0.37 -15.37 -35.57
CA VAL A 20 -0.20 -16.04 -34.40
C VAL A 20 -0.20 -14.99 -33.31
N HIS A 21 -1.39 -14.47 -33.02
CA HIS A 21 -1.65 -13.74 -31.79
C HIS A 21 -1.32 -14.65 -30.61
N SER A 22 -0.16 -14.45 -30.00
CA SER A 22 0.10 -14.93 -28.65
C SER A 22 -0.76 -14.09 -27.70
N GLN A 23 -2.04 -14.46 -27.57
CA GLN A 23 -2.81 -14.14 -26.37
C GLN A 23 -2.07 -14.78 -25.20
N GLY A 24 -1.28 -13.97 -24.49
CA GLY A 24 -0.69 -14.38 -23.23
C GLY A 24 -1.83 -14.81 -22.30
N LEU A 25 -1.80 -16.08 -21.90
CA LEU A 25 -2.55 -16.59 -20.77
C LEU A 25 -2.18 -15.71 -19.56
N ARG A 26 -3.02 -14.72 -19.27
CA ARG A 26 -3.12 -14.17 -17.92
C ARG A 26 -3.72 -15.30 -17.09
N THR A 27 -2.88 -16.01 -16.37
CA THR A 27 -3.32 -16.91 -15.31
C THR A 27 -4.05 -16.03 -14.29
N GLU A 28 -5.38 -16.03 -14.31
CA GLU A 28 -6.17 -15.47 -13.23
C GLU A 28 -5.89 -16.32 -11.99
N ILE A 29 -5.38 -15.68 -10.94
CA ILE A 29 -5.17 -16.34 -9.66
C ILE A 29 -6.56 -16.66 -9.10
N PRO A 30 -6.85 -17.94 -8.79
CA PRO A 30 -8.15 -18.34 -8.26
C PRO A 30 -8.52 -17.58 -6.98
N GLU A 31 -9.75 -17.05 -6.90
CA GLU A 31 -10.24 -16.24 -5.76
C GLU A 31 -10.22 -17.02 -4.42
N ASP A 32 -10.26 -18.35 -4.46
CA ASP A 32 -10.21 -19.23 -3.30
C ASP A 32 -8.83 -19.29 -2.64
N LEU A 33 -7.76 -18.89 -3.34
CA LEU A 33 -6.42 -18.71 -2.75
C LEU A 33 -6.35 -17.50 -1.80
N TYR A 34 -7.30 -16.56 -1.90
CA TYR A 34 -7.42 -15.40 -1.01
C TYR A 34 -8.37 -15.65 0.17
N ARG A 35 -9.07 -16.79 0.21
CA ARG A 35 -10.05 -17.06 1.26
C ARG A 35 -9.35 -17.60 2.51
N ARG A 36 -8.77 -16.69 3.30
CA ARG A 36 -8.30 -17.00 4.67
C ARG A 36 -9.49 -17.22 5.60
N ASP A 37 -9.26 -17.96 6.69
CA ASP A 37 -10.30 -18.33 7.66
C ASP A 37 -11.03 -17.08 8.19
N ALA A 38 -12.29 -16.90 7.78
CA ALA A 38 -13.12 -15.73 8.08
C ALA A 38 -13.45 -15.50 9.57
N ARG A 39 -12.83 -16.27 10.48
CA ARG A 39 -12.96 -16.14 11.94
C ARG A 39 -11.71 -15.58 12.63
N ALA A 40 -10.58 -15.49 11.92
CA ALA A 40 -9.35 -14.90 12.45
C ALA A 40 -9.19 -13.47 11.92
N VAL A 41 -8.97 -12.50 12.82
CA VAL A 41 -8.49 -11.17 12.43
C VAL A 41 -7.08 -11.29 11.88
N ALA A 42 -6.78 -10.55 10.81
CA ALA A 42 -5.43 -10.53 10.25
C ALA A 42 -4.45 -9.85 11.20
N THR A 43 -3.22 -10.32 11.20
CA THR A 43 -2.10 -9.62 11.84
C THR A 43 -1.53 -8.62 10.84
N LEU A 44 -1.24 -7.40 11.27
CA LEU A 44 -0.63 -6.37 10.43
C LEU A 44 0.85 -6.16 10.79
N GLU A 45 1.68 -6.05 9.76
CA GLU A 45 3.05 -5.54 9.84
C GLU A 45 3.04 -4.04 9.53
N VAL A 46 3.54 -3.25 10.46
CA VAL A 46 3.44 -1.79 10.44
C VAL A 46 4.84 -1.16 10.38
N TRP A 47 5.01 -0.25 9.44
CA TRP A 47 6.26 0.44 9.13
C TRP A 47 6.05 1.96 9.16
N TYR A 48 6.72 2.66 10.07
CA TYR A 48 6.82 4.11 10.08
C TYR A 48 8.04 4.54 10.90
N ASP A 49 8.49 5.79 10.72
CA ASP A 49 9.62 6.37 11.48
C ASP A 49 10.99 5.68 11.26
N GLN A 50 11.27 5.31 10.01
CA GLN A 50 12.61 4.86 9.63
C GLN A 50 13.52 6.09 9.41
N MET A 51 14.15 6.53 10.49
CA MET A 51 15.31 7.42 10.47
C MET A 51 16.58 6.60 10.28
N PRO A 52 17.75 7.13 9.86
CA PRO A 52 19.00 6.35 9.78
C PRO A 52 19.35 5.58 11.07
N GLU A 53 18.90 6.09 12.22
CA GLU A 53 19.09 5.50 13.56
C GLU A 53 18.14 4.31 13.83
N ASN A 54 17.02 4.24 13.10
CA ASN A 54 15.97 3.21 13.12
C ASN A 54 15.67 2.75 11.68
N ASP A 55 16.68 2.78 10.80
CA ASP A 55 16.56 2.38 9.40
C ASP A 55 16.58 0.86 9.43
N PHE A 56 15.39 0.32 9.67
CA PHE A 56 15.19 -1.09 9.91
C PHE A 56 15.59 -1.82 8.62
N GLY A 57 16.78 -2.44 8.66
CA GLY A 57 17.32 -3.18 7.55
C GLY A 57 16.49 -4.44 7.28
N PRO A 58 16.73 -5.13 6.16
CA PRO A 58 16.11 -6.43 5.90
C PRO A 58 16.32 -7.39 7.09
N GLY A 59 15.24 -7.72 7.81
CA GLY A 59 15.26 -8.59 8.99
C GLY A 59 14.97 -7.90 10.33
N ASP A 60 14.88 -6.57 10.37
CA ASP A 60 14.45 -5.84 11.56
C ASP A 60 12.93 -5.93 11.76
N PRO A 61 12.44 -6.00 13.02
CA PRO A 61 11.06 -6.35 13.29
C PRO A 61 10.12 -5.18 13.00
N ALA A 62 9.14 -5.41 12.12
CA ALA A 62 7.98 -4.55 11.98
C ALA A 62 7.24 -4.41 13.33
N ILE A 63 6.50 -3.31 13.50
CA ILE A 63 5.52 -3.24 14.60
C ILE A 63 4.38 -4.20 14.23
N ILE A 64 4.11 -5.16 15.11
CA ILE A 64 3.05 -6.15 14.91
C ILE A 64 1.78 -5.69 15.61
N VAL A 65 0.69 -5.62 14.85
CA VAL A 65 -0.66 -5.34 15.33
C VAL A 65 -1.49 -6.61 15.11
N GLY A 66 -1.79 -7.32 16.19
CA GLY A 66 -2.42 -8.66 16.16
C GLY A 66 -3.77 -8.73 16.89
N THR A 67 -4.21 -7.65 17.54
CA THR A 67 -5.49 -7.60 18.26
C THR A 67 -6.35 -6.40 17.86
N GLU A 68 -7.66 -6.52 18.07
CA GLU A 68 -8.65 -5.49 17.69
C GLU A 68 -8.42 -4.12 18.34
N ALA A 69 -7.81 -4.08 19.53
CA ALA A 69 -7.55 -2.83 20.26
C ALA A 69 -6.27 -2.10 19.79
N GLU A 70 -5.33 -2.83 19.16
CA GLU A 70 -4.02 -2.30 18.80
C GLU A 70 -4.03 -1.28 17.64
N PRO A 71 -4.92 -1.34 16.63
CA PRO A 71 -5.06 -0.28 15.63
C PRO A 71 -5.33 1.10 16.24
N ALA A 72 -6.22 1.18 17.24
CA ALA A 72 -6.52 2.43 17.92
C ALA A 72 -5.30 2.96 18.71
N ALA A 73 -4.59 2.06 19.41
CA ALA A 73 -3.37 2.42 20.14
C ALA A 73 -2.24 2.89 19.20
N LEU A 74 -2.13 2.28 18.01
CA LEU A 74 -1.22 2.73 16.96
C LEU A 74 -1.55 4.16 16.52
N VAL A 75 -2.82 4.45 16.24
CA VAL A 75 -3.25 5.80 15.85
C VAL A 75 -2.93 6.83 16.94
N ASP A 76 -3.21 6.50 18.21
CA ASP A 76 -2.91 7.40 19.34
C ASP A 76 -1.41 7.67 19.47
N ARG A 77 -0.58 6.63 19.34
CA ARG A 77 0.88 6.74 19.39
C ARG A 77 1.41 7.64 18.27
N VAL A 78 0.96 7.44 17.03
CA VAL A 78 1.44 8.21 15.88
C VAL A 78 0.94 9.65 15.96
N SER A 79 -0.33 9.87 16.32
CA SER A 79 -0.91 11.20 16.51
C SER A 79 -0.16 12.01 17.58
N ALA A 80 0.11 11.42 18.75
CA ALA A 80 0.88 12.07 19.81
C ALA A 80 2.28 12.47 19.34
N LYS A 81 2.92 11.63 18.55
CA LYS A 81 4.23 11.93 17.97
C LYS A 81 4.14 13.06 16.94
N SER A 82 3.23 12.96 15.98
CA SER A 82 3.03 13.94 14.93
C SER A 82 2.68 15.34 15.46
N ALA A 83 2.04 15.44 16.63
CA ALA A 83 1.81 16.71 17.32
C ALA A 83 3.10 17.46 17.71
N THR A 84 4.24 16.77 17.76
CA THR A 84 5.55 17.34 18.11
C THR A 84 6.49 17.51 16.92
N GLN A 85 6.06 17.11 15.72
CA GLN A 85 6.89 17.11 14.52
C GLN A 85 6.49 18.24 13.56
N PRO A 86 7.40 18.69 12.66
CA PRO A 86 7.09 19.72 11.66
C PRO A 86 5.98 19.33 10.68
N CYS A 87 5.78 18.03 10.47
CA CYS A 87 4.70 17.50 9.66
C CYS A 87 4.19 16.15 10.21
N PRO A 88 2.92 15.80 9.95
CA PRO A 88 2.34 14.48 10.25
C PRO A 88 3.10 13.30 9.62
N SER A 89 2.95 12.09 10.15
CA SER A 89 3.64 10.89 9.61
C SER A 89 2.71 10.00 8.79
N ILE A 90 3.25 9.36 7.76
CA ILE A 90 2.61 8.24 7.06
C ILE A 90 3.12 6.92 7.62
N VAL A 91 2.16 6.05 7.91
CA VAL A 91 2.37 4.68 8.33
C VAL A 91 1.97 3.74 7.20
N SER A 92 2.88 2.83 6.81
CA SER A 92 2.57 1.75 5.87
C SER A 92 2.24 0.47 6.62
N MET A 93 1.24 -0.25 6.13
CA MET A 93 0.73 -1.47 6.75
C MET A 93 0.48 -2.54 5.70
N TYR A 94 0.83 -3.77 6.05
CA TYR A 94 0.66 -4.97 5.23
C TYR A 94 0.07 -6.07 6.09
N VAL A 95 -0.65 -7.02 5.47
CA VAL A 95 -1.03 -8.24 6.19
C VAL A 95 0.21 -9.11 6.39
N ALA A 96 0.49 -9.46 7.64
CA ALA A 96 1.65 -10.25 8.01
C ALA A 96 1.65 -11.61 7.30
N GLY A 97 2.81 -12.01 6.79
CA GLY A 97 2.98 -13.27 6.06
C GLY A 97 2.33 -13.32 4.68
N ASP A 98 1.78 -12.21 4.15
CA ASP A 98 1.45 -12.11 2.73
C ASP A 98 2.74 -11.98 1.89
N PRO A 99 3.09 -12.97 1.05
CA PRO A 99 4.32 -12.93 0.26
C PRO A 99 4.32 -11.84 -0.82
N TYR A 100 3.16 -11.25 -1.13
CA TYR A 100 3.03 -10.23 -2.15
C TYR A 100 2.91 -8.80 -1.60
N GLY A 101 2.64 -8.64 -0.30
CA GLY A 101 2.47 -7.33 0.33
C GLY A 101 1.32 -6.51 -0.29
N HIS A 102 0.27 -7.19 -0.76
CA HIS A 102 -0.82 -6.55 -1.49
C HIS A 102 -2.19 -7.12 -1.07
N PRO A 103 -3.18 -6.24 -0.77
CA PRO A 103 -3.11 -4.78 -0.83
C PRO A 103 -2.24 -4.17 0.27
N SER A 104 -1.77 -2.94 0.03
CA SER A 104 -1.02 -2.16 1.02
C SER A 104 -1.85 -0.99 1.50
N LEU A 105 -1.77 -0.66 2.78
CA LEU A 105 -2.48 0.47 3.37
C LEU A 105 -1.45 1.52 3.81
N ASN A 106 -1.67 2.77 3.42
CA ASN A 106 -0.96 3.92 3.94
C ASN A 106 -1.94 4.79 4.73
N ALA A 107 -1.63 5.07 5.99
CA ALA A 107 -2.38 6.02 6.81
C ALA A 107 -1.47 7.20 7.14
N GLY A 108 -1.81 8.40 6.66
CA GLY A 108 -1.20 9.63 7.15
C GLY A 108 -1.93 10.06 8.41
N ILE A 109 -1.22 10.21 9.52
CA ILE A 109 -1.80 10.51 10.83
C ILE A 109 -1.17 11.78 11.37
N GLY A 110 -1.98 12.83 11.53
CA GLY A 110 -1.62 14.06 12.21
C GLY A 110 -2.18 14.12 13.65
N ALA A 111 -2.05 15.28 14.28
CA ALA A 111 -2.54 15.48 15.65
C ALA A 111 -4.07 15.33 15.77
N GLU A 112 -4.82 15.89 14.83
CA GLU A 112 -6.30 15.91 14.88
C GLU A 112 -6.97 15.27 13.66
N ARG A 113 -6.25 15.24 12.54
CA ARG A 113 -6.72 14.81 11.23
C ARG A 113 -5.80 13.75 10.66
N ALA A 114 -6.35 12.90 9.81
CA ALA A 114 -5.62 11.82 9.18
C ALA A 114 -6.25 11.48 7.82
N TYR A 115 -5.59 10.67 7.02
CA TYR A 115 -6.15 10.12 5.79
C TYR A 115 -5.74 8.65 5.66
N VAL A 116 -6.50 7.88 4.87
CA VAL A 116 -6.10 6.53 4.46
C VAL A 116 -6.07 6.44 2.95
N ARG A 117 -5.07 5.74 2.42
CA ARG A 117 -4.96 5.31 1.03
C ARG A 117 -4.69 3.81 1.01
N ILE A 118 -5.46 3.06 0.23
CA ILE A 118 -5.19 1.65 -0.02
C ILE A 118 -4.69 1.49 -1.46
N GLY A 119 -3.50 0.92 -1.57
CA GLY A 119 -2.88 0.51 -2.82
C GLY A 119 -3.41 -0.86 -3.23
N SER A 120 -4.43 -0.85 -4.10
CA SER A 120 -4.93 -2.04 -4.79
C SER A 120 -4.94 -1.79 -6.32
N ARG A 121 -5.57 -2.68 -7.12
CA ARG A 121 -5.83 -2.43 -8.55
C ARG A 121 -6.52 -1.09 -8.80
N THR A 122 -7.35 -0.65 -7.87
CA THR A 122 -7.97 0.68 -7.85
C THR A 122 -7.58 1.35 -6.54
N SER A 123 -6.89 2.50 -6.61
CA SER A 123 -6.51 3.22 -5.40
C SER A 123 -7.76 3.87 -4.79
N ILE A 124 -8.10 3.44 -3.58
CA ILE A 124 -9.16 4.05 -2.78
C ILE A 124 -8.54 4.93 -1.70
N ARG A 125 -9.18 6.06 -1.41
CA ARG A 125 -8.75 7.03 -0.40
C ARG A 125 -9.92 7.52 0.43
N THR A 126 -9.63 8.01 1.62
CA THR A 126 -10.63 8.72 2.43
C THR A 126 -11.12 9.97 1.70
N VAL A 127 -12.39 10.31 1.87
CA VAL A 127 -12.98 11.58 1.43
C VAL A 127 -13.59 12.25 2.65
N GLY A 128 -12.97 13.35 3.07
CA GLY A 128 -13.47 14.19 4.14
C GLY A 128 -14.32 15.33 3.58
N ASP A 129 -13.96 16.56 3.93
CA ASP A 129 -14.67 17.75 3.46
C ASP A 129 -14.34 18.06 1.99
N ALA A 130 -15.33 17.90 1.11
CA ALA A 130 -15.17 18.13 -0.33
C ALA A 130 -14.82 19.58 -0.68
N ASP A 131 -15.17 20.54 0.18
CA ASP A 131 -14.90 21.97 -0.02
C ASP A 131 -13.54 22.38 0.55
N ALA A 132 -12.82 21.48 1.24
CA ALA A 132 -11.52 21.77 1.80
C ALA A 132 -10.47 22.01 0.71
N VAL A 133 -9.89 23.21 0.70
CA VAL A 133 -8.88 23.65 -0.26
C VAL A 133 -7.47 23.50 0.31
N GLY A 134 -6.52 23.19 -0.56
CA GLY A 134 -5.09 23.13 -0.24
C GLY A 134 -4.62 21.72 0.10
N GLU A 135 -3.38 21.65 0.57
CA GLU A 135 -2.67 20.39 0.85
C GLU A 135 -2.04 20.44 2.23
N THR A 136 -1.90 19.27 2.84
CA THR A 136 -1.07 19.03 4.03
C THR A 136 0.07 18.11 3.60
N THR A 137 1.32 18.50 3.87
CA THR A 137 2.47 17.62 3.64
C THR A 137 2.60 16.63 4.77
N TYR A 138 2.66 15.35 4.44
CA TYR A 138 2.93 14.26 5.37
C TYR A 138 4.35 13.72 5.13
N ASP A 139 5.04 13.31 6.18
CA ASP A 139 6.32 12.63 6.08
C ASP A 139 6.13 11.13 5.82
N PHE A 140 6.63 10.67 4.68
CA PHE A 140 6.73 9.27 4.35
C PHE A 140 8.20 8.85 4.37
N GLN A 141 8.67 8.37 5.52
CA GLN A 141 10.03 7.87 5.70
C GLN A 141 11.11 8.90 5.28
N GLY A 142 10.95 10.15 5.72
CA GLY A 142 11.84 11.26 5.35
C GLY A 142 11.48 11.97 4.05
N HIS A 143 10.46 11.50 3.33
CA HIS A 143 9.97 12.13 2.09
C HIS A 143 8.62 12.80 2.29
N GLY A 144 8.58 14.13 2.09
CA GLY A 144 7.33 14.87 2.11
C GLY A 144 6.40 14.46 0.97
N GLU A 145 5.20 14.02 1.30
CA GLU A 145 4.11 13.71 0.38
C GLU A 145 2.97 14.73 0.56
N PRO A 146 2.64 15.55 -0.46
CA PRO A 146 1.51 16.46 -0.38
C PRO A 146 0.18 15.71 -0.52
N ILE A 147 -0.73 15.95 0.41
CA ILE A 147 -2.05 15.31 0.45
C ILE A 147 -3.14 16.38 0.43
N PRO A 148 -4.08 16.34 -0.52
CA PRO A 148 -5.19 17.29 -0.54
C PRO A 148 -6.04 17.20 0.74
N ARG A 149 -6.36 18.36 1.34
CA ARG A 149 -7.12 18.43 2.61
C ARG A 149 -8.50 17.80 2.53
N ARG A 150 -9.11 17.76 1.34
CA ARG A 150 -10.37 17.02 1.11
C ARG A 150 -10.31 15.52 1.38
N HIS A 151 -9.11 14.95 1.52
CA HIS A 151 -8.93 13.55 1.89
C HIS A 151 -8.74 13.37 3.40
N GLU A 152 -8.56 14.45 4.15
CA GLU A 152 -8.38 14.40 5.59
C GLU A 152 -9.72 14.24 6.32
N VAL A 153 -9.74 13.27 7.23
CA VAL A 153 -10.87 12.89 8.07
C VAL A 153 -10.47 12.98 9.55
N PRO A 154 -11.44 13.03 10.49
CA PRO A 154 -11.14 12.87 11.92
C PRO A 154 -10.46 11.53 12.21
N LEU A 155 -9.60 11.49 13.24
CA LEU A 155 -8.88 10.26 13.64
C LEU A 155 -9.80 9.06 13.92
N ALA A 156 -11.04 9.30 14.37
CA ALA A 156 -12.02 8.24 14.62
C ALA A 156 -12.29 7.40 13.37
N ILE A 157 -12.45 8.03 12.20
CA ILE A 157 -12.70 7.34 10.94
C ILE A 157 -11.51 6.46 10.56
N VAL A 158 -10.28 6.94 10.77
CA VAL A 158 -9.08 6.13 10.48
C VAL A 158 -9.01 4.91 11.40
N ARG A 159 -9.36 5.03 12.69
CA ARG A 159 -9.43 3.87 13.58
C ARG A 159 -10.41 2.81 13.07
N GLU A 160 -11.58 3.24 12.60
CA GLU A 160 -12.60 2.35 12.02
C GLU A 160 -12.10 1.68 10.73
N VAL A 161 -11.46 2.43 9.84
CA VAL A 161 -10.85 1.88 8.60
C VAL A 161 -9.79 0.83 8.92
N LEU A 162 -8.88 1.11 9.86
CA LEU A 162 -7.82 0.16 10.22
C LEU A 162 -8.36 -1.10 10.88
N ALA A 163 -9.37 -0.96 11.74
CA ALA A 163 -10.07 -2.10 12.33
C ALA A 163 -10.74 -2.94 11.23
N ALA A 164 -11.46 -2.31 10.29
CA ALA A 164 -12.08 -3.01 9.16
C ALA A 164 -11.04 -3.72 8.29
N TYR A 165 -9.93 -3.06 7.96
CA TYR A 165 -8.83 -3.65 7.21
C TYR A 165 -8.30 -4.92 7.86
N MET A 166 -8.16 -4.90 9.20
CA MET A 166 -7.73 -6.04 9.99
C MET A 166 -8.78 -7.16 10.05
N HIS A 167 -10.05 -6.81 10.24
CA HIS A 167 -11.16 -7.77 10.28
C HIS A 167 -11.46 -8.47 8.96
N HIS A 168 -11.09 -7.82 7.85
CA HIS A 168 -11.38 -8.30 6.50
C HIS A 168 -10.11 -8.74 5.76
N ASP A 169 -9.08 -9.17 6.49
CA ASP A 169 -7.86 -9.77 5.93
C ASP A 169 -7.15 -8.89 4.88
N GLY A 170 -7.04 -7.60 5.19
CA GLY A 170 -6.46 -6.61 4.30
C GLY A 170 -7.38 -6.15 3.19
N THR A 171 -8.61 -6.64 3.10
CA THR A 171 -9.64 -6.08 2.23
C THR A 171 -10.45 -5.03 2.99
N ILE A 172 -11.04 -4.07 2.26
CA ILE A 172 -12.04 -3.18 2.83
C ILE A 172 -13.37 -3.51 2.16
N PRO A 173 -14.48 -3.57 2.92
CA PRO A 173 -15.81 -3.72 2.36
C PRO A 173 -16.10 -2.65 1.30
N GLU A 174 -16.68 -3.05 0.17
CA GLU A 174 -16.99 -2.11 -0.94
C GLU A 174 -17.97 -1.00 -0.54
N ASP A 175 -18.74 -1.22 0.52
CA ASP A 175 -19.71 -0.30 1.10
C ASP A 175 -19.17 0.52 2.28
N PHE A 176 -17.85 0.51 2.52
CA PHE A 176 -17.24 1.31 3.58
C PHE A 176 -17.45 2.81 3.31
N ALA A 177 -18.27 3.45 4.16
CA ALA A 177 -18.87 4.75 3.88
C ALA A 177 -17.88 5.89 3.60
N ASP A 178 -16.68 5.83 4.19
CA ASP A 178 -15.69 6.91 4.14
C ASP A 178 -14.53 6.65 3.17
N LEU A 179 -14.53 5.52 2.46
CA LEU A 179 -13.50 5.17 1.47
C LEU A 179 -14.08 5.13 0.07
N HIS A 180 -13.48 5.91 -0.83
CA HIS A 180 -13.97 6.04 -2.20
C HIS A 180 -12.88 5.80 -3.23
N VAL A 181 -13.29 5.26 -4.38
CA VAL A 181 -12.46 5.21 -5.59
C VAL A 181 -12.20 6.62 -6.08
N THR A 182 -10.93 7.00 -6.11
CA THR A 182 -10.48 8.19 -6.83
C THR A 182 -10.14 7.79 -8.26
N LEU A 183 -10.96 8.23 -9.21
CA LEU A 183 -10.71 8.11 -10.66
C LEU A 183 -9.67 9.15 -11.13
#